data_AF-A0A8B6UQY3-F1
#
_entry.id   AF-A0A8B6UQY3-F1
#
_cell.length_a   1.000
_cell.length_b   1.000
_cell.length_c   1.000
_cell.angle_alpha   90.00
_cell.angle_beta   90.00
_cell.angle_gamma   90.00
#
_symmetry.space_group_name_H-M   'P 1'
#
loop_
_entity.id
_entity.type
_entity.pdbx_description
1 polymer ?
#
loop_
_entity_poly.entity_id
_entity_poly.type
_entity_poly.pdbx_seq_one_letter_code
_entity_poly.pdbx_strand_id
1 'polypeptide(L)'
;MIETENQVCVVNLEYSFARMAVDKAKLCPVDATRSNPAPRVAIILELNGIVLGWAAKGYGGSIRNADGTDLAFQVKASEHAEKALLDNLADIDLAGATAYVTLEPCAKRRRGESCANLLITRKISVVHIANCDPNPDVGALAWKIFHRHNVTVRDFPGDLRNEARRDNSAFFSKFQCSTKMYDGGAFDYNSNGGIRLMGLPGREFKTSWTNRGNGTIYALDYARNVCLAKNCTEFSQIDDPGRWLEDSHYTKPVNEGEIVIFQNEYGFALVKVMHVSTRTSTTNAELQFEFELRYR
;
A
#
# COMPACT_ATOMS: atom_id res chain seq x y z
N MET A 1 30.03 14.23 -44.33
CA MET A 1 28.63 14.35 -43.91
C MET A 1 28.43 13.35 -42.79
N ILE A 2 28.43 13.83 -41.55
CA ILE A 2 28.15 13.00 -40.37
C ILE A 2 27.00 13.77 -39.70
N GLU A 3 25.78 13.27 -39.91
CA GLU A 3 24.58 13.85 -39.32
C GLU A 3 24.65 13.64 -37.82
N THR A 4 24.76 14.74 -37.08
CA THR A 4 24.54 14.78 -35.64
C THR A 4 23.04 14.62 -35.40
N GLU A 5 22.61 13.42 -35.02
CA GLU A 5 21.26 13.18 -34.51
C GLU A 5 21.07 14.00 -33.23
N ASN A 6 20.29 15.06 -33.36
CA ASN A 6 19.85 15.93 -32.29
C ASN A 6 18.78 15.16 -31.50
N GLN A 7 19.17 14.51 -30.41
CA GLN A 7 18.27 13.79 -29.51
C GLN A 7 17.37 14.81 -28.79
N VAL A 8 16.23 15.13 -29.40
CA VAL A 8 15.19 15.94 -28.78
C VAL A 8 14.67 15.18 -27.56
N CYS A 9 14.99 15.68 -26.35
CA CYS A 9 14.42 15.19 -25.10
C CYS A 9 12.90 15.37 -25.14
N VAL A 10 12.16 14.29 -25.46
CA VAL A 10 10.72 14.26 -25.31
C VAL A 10 10.43 14.38 -23.82
N VAL A 11 9.98 15.55 -23.38
CA VAL A 11 9.63 15.81 -21.99
C VAL A 11 8.44 14.91 -21.64
N ASN A 12 8.66 13.94 -20.76
CA ASN A 12 7.58 13.13 -20.23
C ASN A 12 6.77 13.99 -19.25
N LEU A 13 5.65 14.53 -19.74
CA LEU A 13 4.77 15.42 -18.95
C LEU A 13 4.20 14.71 -17.72
N GLU A 14 3.81 13.44 -17.83
CA GLU A 14 3.30 12.66 -16.69
C GLU A 14 4.36 12.56 -15.58
N TYR A 15 5.62 12.26 -15.95
CA TYR A 15 6.73 12.27 -14.99
C TYR A 15 6.92 13.64 -14.36
N SER A 16 6.84 14.71 -15.16
CA SER A 16 7.04 16.09 -14.69
C SER A 16 5.96 16.51 -13.68
N PHE A 17 4.70 16.13 -13.90
CA PHE A 17 3.61 16.39 -12.95
C PHE A 17 3.72 15.54 -11.69
N ALA A 18 4.09 14.27 -11.82
CA ALA A 18 4.36 13.40 -10.69
C ALA A 18 5.52 13.94 -9.82
N ARG A 19 6.63 14.36 -10.45
CA ARG A 19 7.79 14.98 -9.80
C ARG A 19 7.37 16.24 -9.05
N MET A 20 6.59 17.10 -9.70
CA MET A 20 6.05 18.31 -9.08
C MET A 20 5.21 17.97 -7.85
N ALA A 21 4.34 16.94 -7.91
CA ALA A 21 3.55 16.50 -6.76
C ALA A 21 4.46 16.11 -5.57
N VAL A 22 5.51 15.32 -5.82
CA VAL A 22 6.48 14.91 -4.78
C VAL A 22 7.19 16.14 -4.18
N ASP A 23 7.61 17.10 -5.02
CA ASP A 23 8.24 18.33 -4.52
C ASP A 23 7.30 19.18 -3.67
N LYS A 24 6.02 19.30 -4.08
CA LYS A 24 5.02 20.04 -3.30
C LYS A 24 4.72 19.35 -1.97
N ALA A 25 4.74 18.03 -1.90
CA ALA A 25 4.53 17.29 -0.64
C ALA A 25 5.63 17.57 0.41
N LYS A 26 6.84 17.95 -0.01
CA LYS A 26 7.93 18.36 0.91
C LYS A 26 7.63 19.67 1.64
N LEU A 27 6.73 20.51 1.11
CA LEU A 27 6.30 21.77 1.75
C LEU A 27 5.39 21.54 2.96
N CYS A 28 4.78 20.35 3.10
CA CYS A 28 3.89 20.06 4.22
C CYS A 28 4.61 20.27 5.57
N PRO A 29 4.02 21.05 6.51
CA PRO A 29 4.59 21.20 7.84
C PRO A 29 4.33 19.92 8.63
N VAL A 30 5.35 19.06 8.70
CA VAL A 30 5.31 17.80 9.46
C VAL A 30 6.30 17.88 10.60
N ASP A 31 5.77 17.79 11.82
CA ASP A 31 6.58 17.57 13.01
C ASP A 31 6.71 16.06 13.24
N ALA A 32 7.86 15.53 12.87
CA ALA A 32 8.19 14.11 12.99
C ALA A 32 8.30 13.63 14.45
N THR A 33 8.42 14.54 15.43
CA THR A 33 8.54 14.18 16.86
C THR A 33 7.19 13.92 17.53
N ARG A 34 6.08 14.27 16.88
CA ARG A 34 4.74 14.01 17.41
C ARG A 34 4.49 12.50 17.48
N SER A 35 3.65 12.07 18.43
CA SER A 35 3.13 10.70 18.46
C SER A 35 2.30 10.36 17.22
N ASN A 36 1.72 11.38 16.56
CA ASN A 36 0.94 11.23 15.35
C ASN A 36 1.25 12.31 14.29
N PRO A 37 2.43 12.31 13.60
CA PRO A 37 2.73 13.21 12.49
C PRO A 37 1.71 13.14 11.36
N ALA A 38 1.27 14.28 10.83
CA ALA A 38 0.45 14.28 9.63
C ALA A 38 1.26 13.75 8.42
N PRO A 39 0.61 13.08 7.44
CA PRO A 39 1.29 12.68 6.22
C PRO A 39 1.67 13.90 5.37
N ARG A 40 2.79 13.78 4.66
CA ARG A 40 3.13 14.65 3.53
C ARG A 40 2.28 14.26 2.32
N VAL A 41 1.31 15.12 1.99
CA VAL A 41 0.39 14.87 0.87
C VAL A 41 0.29 16.12 0.02
N ALA A 42 0.49 15.96 -1.29
CA ALA A 42 0.17 16.97 -2.27
C ALA A 42 -0.64 16.39 -3.41
N ILE A 43 -1.40 17.27 -4.06
CA ILE A 43 -2.15 17.01 -5.27
C ILE A 43 -1.81 18.05 -6.33
N ILE A 44 -1.68 17.60 -7.57
CA ILE A 44 -1.67 18.44 -8.77
C ILE A 44 -2.90 18.09 -9.60
N LEU A 45 -3.56 19.09 -10.16
CA LEU A 45 -4.57 18.91 -11.20
C LEU A 45 -4.06 19.50 -12.51
N GLU A 46 -4.11 18.70 -13.56
CA GLU A 46 -3.81 19.14 -14.93
C GLU A 46 -4.95 18.81 -15.87
N LEU A 47 -5.09 19.63 -16.90
CA LEU A 47 -5.99 19.41 -18.02
C LEU A 47 -5.26 19.74 -19.32
N ASN A 48 -5.20 18.78 -20.24
CA ASN A 48 -4.53 18.90 -21.54
C ASN A 48 -3.06 19.35 -21.44
N GLY A 49 -2.34 18.86 -20.42
CA GLY A 49 -0.93 19.20 -20.21
C GLY A 49 -0.71 20.57 -19.55
N ILE A 50 -1.77 21.22 -19.08
CA ILE A 50 -1.70 22.50 -18.36
C ILE A 50 -2.07 22.27 -16.90
N VAL A 51 -1.21 22.69 -15.99
CA VAL A 51 -1.50 22.67 -14.54
C VAL A 51 -2.57 23.71 -14.23
N LEU A 52 -3.71 23.24 -13.71
CA LEU A 52 -4.80 24.08 -13.21
C LEU A 52 -4.53 24.55 -11.78
N GLY A 53 -3.83 23.73 -11.00
CA GLY A 53 -3.41 24.11 -9.66
C GLY A 53 -2.81 22.95 -8.89
N TRP A 54 -2.33 23.28 -7.69
CA TRP A 54 -1.75 22.33 -6.76
C TRP A 54 -2.07 22.71 -5.32
N ALA A 55 -2.04 21.72 -4.43
CA ALA A 55 -2.11 21.94 -2.98
C ALA A 55 -1.22 20.96 -2.23
N ALA A 56 -0.73 21.40 -1.09
CA ALA A 56 0.02 20.60 -0.13
C ALA A 56 -0.64 20.70 1.26
N LYS A 57 -0.83 19.55 1.91
CA LYS A 57 -1.52 19.44 3.20
C LYS A 57 -0.90 20.35 4.25
N GLY A 58 -1.74 21.19 4.85
CA GLY A 58 -1.36 22.10 5.95
C GLY A 58 -0.38 23.22 5.58
N TYR A 59 0.02 23.32 4.30
CA TYR A 59 0.87 24.41 3.81
C TYR A 59 0.04 25.43 3.04
N GLY A 60 -0.64 25.00 1.98
CA GLY A 60 -1.14 25.93 0.98
C GLY A 60 -1.14 25.33 -0.40
N GLY A 61 -1.47 26.15 -1.38
CA GLY A 61 -1.46 25.76 -2.78
C GLY A 61 -1.47 26.97 -3.68
N SER A 62 -1.62 26.71 -4.97
CA SER A 62 -1.87 27.76 -5.95
C SER A 62 -2.77 27.24 -7.05
N ILE A 63 -3.68 28.10 -7.51
CA ILE A 63 -4.51 27.87 -8.70
C ILE A 63 -4.05 28.81 -9.81
N ARG A 64 -4.18 28.35 -11.05
CA ARG A 64 -3.83 29.13 -12.22
C ARG A 64 -5.09 29.78 -12.81
N ASN A 65 -5.06 31.10 -12.89
CA ASN A 65 -6.14 31.91 -13.46
C ASN A 65 -6.15 31.83 -14.99
N ALA A 66 -7.27 32.25 -15.58
CA ALA A 66 -7.43 32.30 -17.03
C ALA A 66 -6.45 33.26 -17.73
N ASP A 67 -5.98 34.29 -17.03
CA ASP A 67 -4.97 35.24 -17.50
C ASP A 67 -3.52 34.71 -17.40
N GLY A 68 -3.36 33.47 -16.92
CA GLY A 68 -2.07 32.81 -16.73
C GLY A 68 -1.34 33.17 -15.43
N THR A 69 -1.94 33.99 -14.56
CA THR A 69 -1.40 34.29 -13.24
C THR A 69 -1.70 33.19 -12.23
N ASP A 70 -0.82 33.01 -11.25
CA ASP A 70 -0.98 32.04 -10.18
C ASP A 70 -1.49 32.73 -8.91
N LEU A 71 -2.64 32.29 -8.39
CA LEU A 71 -3.19 32.77 -7.12
C LEU A 71 -2.85 31.76 -6.02
N ALA A 72 -2.07 32.20 -5.03
CA ALA A 72 -1.72 31.37 -3.88
C ALA A 72 -2.81 31.38 -2.81
N PHE A 73 -2.99 30.25 -2.12
CA PHE A 73 -3.91 30.12 -0.99
C PHE A 73 -3.28 29.32 0.15
N GLN A 74 -3.82 29.46 1.35
CA GLN A 74 -3.39 28.74 2.55
C GLN A 74 -4.38 27.62 2.87
N VAL A 75 -3.85 26.50 3.40
CA VAL A 75 -4.66 25.33 3.76
C VAL A 75 -4.59 25.14 5.26
N LYS A 76 -5.75 24.91 5.90
CA LYS A 76 -5.79 24.62 7.34
C LYS A 76 -5.03 23.32 7.63
N ALA A 77 -4.31 23.26 8.74
CA ALA A 77 -3.48 22.10 9.10
C ALA A 77 -4.23 20.75 9.08
N SER A 78 -5.53 20.75 9.41
CA SER A 78 -6.38 19.55 9.43
C SER A 78 -6.96 19.16 8.07
N GLU A 79 -6.98 20.07 7.10
CA GLU A 79 -7.61 19.87 5.81
C GLU A 79 -6.75 18.99 4.88
N HIS A 80 -7.40 18.28 3.96
CA HIS A 80 -6.74 17.44 2.98
C HIS A 80 -6.37 18.28 1.74
N ALA A 81 -5.26 17.95 1.09
CA ALA A 81 -4.77 18.71 -0.05
C ALA A 81 -5.81 18.71 -1.20
N GLU A 82 -6.44 17.55 -1.43
CA GLU A 82 -7.45 17.34 -2.48
C GLU A 82 -8.69 18.20 -2.25
N LYS A 83 -9.21 18.24 -1.01
CA LYS A 83 -10.39 19.05 -0.69
C LYS A 83 -10.08 20.54 -0.86
N ALA A 84 -8.96 21.00 -0.33
CA ALA A 84 -8.58 22.39 -0.42
C ALA A 84 -8.39 22.86 -1.88
N LEU A 85 -7.74 22.04 -2.72
CA LEU A 85 -7.55 22.38 -4.12
C LEU A 85 -8.90 22.44 -4.86
N LEU A 86 -9.77 21.43 -4.68
CA LEU A 86 -11.06 21.38 -5.36
C LEU A 86 -12.00 22.53 -4.94
N ASP A 87 -11.92 22.98 -3.69
CA ASP A 87 -12.70 24.13 -3.20
C ASP A 87 -12.21 25.45 -3.80
N ASN A 88 -10.90 25.62 -3.97
CA ASN A 88 -10.34 26.81 -4.64
C ASN A 88 -10.55 26.78 -6.16
N LEU A 89 -10.79 25.61 -6.75
CA LEU A 89 -11.14 25.45 -8.16
C LEU A 89 -12.66 25.34 -8.38
N ALA A 90 -13.51 25.72 -7.42
CA ALA A 90 -14.96 25.48 -7.46
C ALA A 90 -15.64 25.96 -8.76
N ASP A 91 -15.18 27.09 -9.32
CA ASP A 91 -15.75 27.72 -10.51
C ASP A 91 -15.14 27.21 -11.83
N ILE A 92 -14.20 26.26 -11.77
CA ILE A 92 -13.51 25.70 -12.93
C ILE A 92 -14.07 24.30 -13.22
N ASP A 93 -14.41 24.06 -14.49
CA ASP A 93 -14.76 22.73 -14.97
C ASP A 93 -13.51 21.84 -15.01
N LEU A 94 -13.56 20.74 -14.26
CA LEU A 94 -12.47 19.78 -14.12
C LEU A 94 -12.78 18.48 -14.87
N ALA A 95 -13.88 18.42 -15.63
CA ALA A 95 -14.25 17.24 -16.37
C ALA A 95 -13.13 16.82 -17.34
N GLY A 96 -12.69 15.57 -17.21
CA GLY A 96 -11.59 15.04 -18.04
C GLY A 96 -10.18 15.30 -17.48
N ALA A 97 -10.02 16.10 -16.43
CA ALA A 97 -8.70 16.40 -15.86
C ALA A 97 -8.04 15.16 -15.24
N THR A 98 -6.71 15.24 -15.09
CA THR A 98 -5.88 14.24 -14.40
C THR A 98 -5.42 14.77 -13.05
N ALA A 99 -5.55 13.95 -12.01
CA ALA A 99 -5.00 14.24 -10.68
C ALA A 99 -3.71 13.45 -10.44
N TYR A 100 -2.68 14.10 -9.87
CA TYR A 100 -1.47 13.45 -9.40
C TYR A 100 -1.38 13.63 -7.89
N VAL A 101 -1.52 12.54 -7.12
CA VAL A 101 -1.59 12.59 -5.65
C VAL A 101 -0.48 11.73 -5.04
N THR A 102 0.25 12.29 -4.06
CA THR A 102 1.41 11.60 -3.45
C THR A 102 1.03 10.52 -2.42
N LEU A 103 -0.22 10.49 -1.97
CA LEU A 103 -0.77 9.44 -1.10
C LEU A 103 -2.20 9.14 -1.55
N GLU A 104 -2.65 7.90 -1.41
CA GLU A 104 -4.01 7.50 -1.79
C GLU A 104 -5.07 8.44 -1.19
N PRO A 105 -5.98 8.99 -2.02
CA PRO A 105 -7.05 9.85 -1.54
C PRO A 105 -7.95 9.09 -0.57
N CYS A 106 -8.37 9.74 0.53
CA CYS A 106 -9.19 9.04 1.52
C CYS A 106 -10.53 8.59 0.92
N ALA A 107 -10.91 7.34 1.20
CA ALA A 107 -12.16 6.73 0.72
C ALA A 107 -13.35 6.89 1.69
N LYS A 108 -13.06 7.09 2.98
CA LYS A 108 -14.05 7.27 4.05
C LYS A 108 -13.68 8.47 4.92
N ARG A 109 -14.69 9.24 5.36
CA ARG A 109 -14.51 10.35 6.30
C ARG A 109 -15.58 10.30 7.39
N ARG A 110 -15.22 10.80 8.58
CA ARG A 110 -16.17 10.97 9.70
C ARG A 110 -17.21 12.07 9.43
N ARG A 111 -16.84 13.09 8.65
CA ARG A 111 -17.70 14.22 8.27
C ARG A 111 -17.37 14.65 6.85
N GLY A 112 -18.40 14.99 6.08
CA GLY A 112 -18.28 15.45 4.69
C GLY A 112 -17.93 14.33 3.69
N GLU A 113 -17.83 14.72 2.43
CA GLU A 113 -17.49 13.82 1.33
C GLU A 113 -16.00 13.43 1.34
N SER A 114 -15.71 12.19 0.97
CA SER A 114 -14.36 11.65 0.90
C SER A 114 -13.57 12.26 -0.27
N CYS A 115 -12.24 12.29 -0.18
CA CYS A 115 -11.39 12.85 -1.24
C CYS A 115 -11.57 12.08 -2.56
N ALA A 116 -11.70 10.74 -2.49
CA ALA A 116 -12.00 9.93 -3.66
C ALA A 116 -13.35 10.30 -4.31
N ASN A 117 -14.41 10.45 -3.52
CA ASN A 117 -15.73 10.83 -4.05
C ASN A 117 -15.74 12.25 -4.60
N LEU A 118 -15.03 13.19 -3.97
CA LEU A 118 -14.89 14.56 -4.50
C LEU A 118 -14.27 14.57 -5.90
N LEU A 119 -13.21 13.78 -6.13
CA LEU A 119 -12.59 13.66 -7.47
C LEU A 119 -13.59 13.09 -8.49
N ILE A 120 -14.40 12.11 -8.09
CA ILE A 120 -15.45 11.52 -8.95
C ILE A 120 -16.56 12.54 -9.25
N THR A 121 -17.06 13.23 -8.24
CA THR A 121 -18.09 14.27 -8.37
C THR A 121 -17.62 15.40 -9.29
N ARG A 122 -16.32 15.72 -9.27
CA ARG A 122 -15.68 16.69 -10.17
C ARG A 122 -15.28 16.13 -11.53
N LYS A 123 -15.63 14.87 -11.84
CA LYS A 123 -15.45 14.21 -13.14
C LYS A 123 -13.98 14.11 -13.58
N ILE A 124 -13.07 13.92 -12.63
CA ILE A 124 -11.67 13.58 -12.90
C ILE A 124 -11.61 12.23 -13.62
N SER A 125 -10.87 12.17 -14.73
CA SER A 125 -10.84 10.98 -15.60
C SER A 125 -9.70 10.02 -15.24
N VAL A 126 -8.57 10.57 -14.81
CA VAL A 126 -7.35 9.83 -14.50
C VAL A 126 -6.81 10.29 -13.14
N VAL A 127 -6.39 9.34 -12.29
CA VAL A 127 -5.75 9.62 -11.02
C VAL A 127 -4.43 8.84 -10.94
N HIS A 128 -3.32 9.55 -10.93
CA HIS A 128 -2.01 9.01 -10.61
C HIS A 128 -1.80 9.03 -9.09
N ILE A 129 -1.32 7.93 -8.52
CA ILE A 129 -1.10 7.78 -7.07
C ILE A 129 0.34 7.32 -6.82
N ALA A 130 1.06 7.99 -5.89
CA ALA A 130 2.43 7.58 -5.56
C ALA A 130 2.50 6.42 -4.57
N ASN A 131 1.77 6.50 -3.46
CA ASN A 131 1.76 5.43 -2.46
C ASN A 131 0.32 5.17 -1.98
N CYS A 132 -0.02 3.90 -1.78
CA CYS A 132 -1.26 3.53 -1.10
C CYS A 132 -1.25 4.03 0.35
N ASP A 133 -2.45 4.32 0.89
CA ASP A 133 -2.57 4.66 2.31
C ASP A 133 -2.20 3.40 3.12
N PRO A 134 -1.21 3.47 4.03
CA PRO A 134 -0.78 2.30 4.78
C PRO A 134 -1.78 1.90 5.88
N ASN A 135 -2.82 2.69 6.15
CA ASN A 135 -3.87 2.33 7.08
C ASN A 135 -4.74 1.18 6.50
N PRO A 136 -4.80 -0.01 7.13
CA PRO A 136 -5.53 -1.17 6.61
C PRO A 136 -7.04 -0.94 6.49
N ASP A 137 -7.61 0.01 7.23
CA ASP A 137 -9.03 0.34 7.13
C ASP A 137 -9.35 1.28 5.95
N VAL A 138 -8.31 1.79 5.26
CA VAL A 138 -8.41 2.78 4.16
C VAL A 138 -7.69 2.30 2.89
N GLY A 139 -6.58 1.60 3.02
CA GLY A 139 -5.70 1.18 1.93
C GLY A 139 -6.45 0.44 0.81
N ALA A 140 -6.16 0.83 -0.43
CA ALA A 140 -6.77 0.32 -1.66
C ALA A 140 -8.29 0.52 -1.80
N LEU A 141 -8.98 1.20 -0.87
CA LEU A 141 -10.40 1.50 -1.01
C LEU A 141 -10.65 2.54 -2.10
N ALA A 142 -9.78 3.54 -2.26
CA ALA A 142 -9.96 4.56 -3.29
C ALA A 142 -9.83 3.96 -4.68
N TRP A 143 -8.86 3.06 -4.88
CA TRP A 143 -8.70 2.29 -6.12
C TRP A 143 -9.98 1.53 -6.49
N LYS A 144 -10.60 0.84 -5.52
CA LYS A 144 -11.87 0.13 -5.74
C LYS A 144 -13.00 1.07 -6.12
N ILE A 145 -13.09 2.26 -5.50
CA ILE A 145 -14.13 3.25 -5.81
C ILE A 145 -13.90 3.81 -7.22
N PHE A 146 -12.68 4.24 -7.56
CA PHE A 146 -12.35 4.77 -8.89
C PHE A 146 -12.67 3.78 -10.01
N HIS A 147 -12.30 2.49 -9.83
CA HIS A 147 -12.60 1.46 -10.80
C HIS A 147 -14.11 1.28 -11.04
N ARG A 148 -14.93 1.31 -9.98
CA ARG A 148 -16.41 1.22 -10.08
C ARG A 148 -17.04 2.42 -10.79
N HIS A 149 -16.37 3.57 -10.78
CA HIS A 149 -16.84 4.81 -11.37
C HIS A 149 -16.14 5.15 -12.70
N ASN A 150 -15.44 4.19 -13.32
CA ASN A 150 -14.72 4.34 -14.59
C ASN A 150 -13.65 5.46 -14.58
N VAL A 151 -13.04 5.71 -13.42
CA VAL A 151 -11.86 6.58 -13.28
C VAL A 151 -10.62 5.72 -13.44
N THR A 152 -9.73 6.10 -14.36
CA THR A 152 -8.48 5.36 -14.61
C THR A 152 -7.49 5.66 -13.49
N VAL A 153 -6.90 4.62 -12.88
CA VAL A 153 -5.88 4.80 -11.84
C VAL A 153 -4.54 4.32 -12.35
N ARG A 154 -3.48 5.10 -12.08
CA ARG A 154 -2.10 4.78 -12.48
C ARG A 154 -1.14 5.01 -11.32
N ASP A 155 -0.04 4.27 -11.31
CA ASP A 155 1.06 4.52 -10.39
C ASP A 155 1.92 5.70 -10.86
N PHE A 156 2.57 6.37 -9.91
CA PHE A 156 3.73 7.22 -10.24
C PHE A 156 4.92 6.34 -10.70
N PRO A 157 5.89 6.94 -11.42
CA PRO A 157 7.20 6.35 -11.65
C PRO A 157 7.84 5.80 -10.37
N GLY A 158 8.47 4.62 -10.45
CA GLY A 158 8.93 3.88 -9.26
C GLY A 158 9.93 4.63 -8.38
N ASP A 159 10.81 5.42 -8.98
CA ASP A 159 11.74 6.32 -8.29
C ASP A 159 11.01 7.38 -7.45
N LEU A 160 9.98 8.01 -8.02
CA LEU A 160 9.16 9.02 -7.33
C LEU A 160 8.29 8.41 -6.22
N ARG A 161 7.81 7.17 -6.41
CA ARG A 161 7.10 6.43 -5.35
C ARG A 161 8.01 6.13 -4.15
N ASN A 162 9.25 5.75 -4.42
CA ASN A 162 10.24 5.46 -3.38
C ASN A 162 10.64 6.72 -2.61
N GLU A 163 10.79 7.84 -3.32
CA GLU A 163 11.08 9.14 -2.72
C GLU A 163 9.93 9.62 -1.84
N ALA A 164 8.69 9.64 -2.35
CA ALA A 164 7.51 10.04 -1.59
C ALA A 164 7.33 9.18 -0.32
N ARG A 165 7.57 7.87 -0.41
CA ARG A 165 7.53 6.96 0.74
C ARG A 165 8.60 7.28 1.78
N ARG A 166 9.83 7.58 1.34
CA ARG A 166 10.95 7.92 2.23
C ARG A 166 10.69 9.22 2.98
N ASP A 167 10.24 10.25 2.27
CA ASP A 167 9.92 11.56 2.85
C ASP A 167 8.77 11.50 3.84
N ASN A 168 7.86 10.54 3.64
CA ASN A 168 6.70 10.32 4.51
C ASN A 168 6.92 9.17 5.53
N SER A 169 8.16 8.73 5.74
CA SER A 169 8.51 7.56 6.57
C SER A 169 7.95 7.62 7.99
N ALA A 170 7.95 8.77 8.66
CA ALA A 170 7.39 8.93 10.00
C ALA A 170 5.85 8.76 10.07
N PHE A 171 5.15 9.00 8.96
CA PHE A 171 3.73 8.68 8.85
C PHE A 171 3.54 7.18 8.60
N PHE A 172 4.26 6.62 7.61
CA PHE A 172 4.23 5.20 7.29
C PHE A 172 4.65 4.30 8.46
N SER A 173 5.56 4.75 9.32
CA SER A 173 6.06 3.98 10.46
C SER A 173 5.00 3.67 11.52
N LYS A 174 3.91 4.44 11.58
CA LYS A 174 2.78 4.13 12.48
C LYS A 174 1.90 3.01 11.99
N PHE A 175 1.86 2.90 10.67
CA PHE A 175 1.10 1.90 9.95
C PHE A 175 2.04 0.77 9.49
N GLN A 176 3.31 0.76 9.94
CA GLN A 176 4.04 -0.48 10.11
C GLN A 176 3.16 -1.34 11.01
N CYS A 177 2.47 -2.30 10.40
CA CYS A 177 1.54 -3.25 10.99
C CYS A 177 1.66 -3.36 12.52
N SER A 178 0.97 -2.50 13.26
CA SER A 178 0.55 -2.77 14.63
C SER A 178 -0.78 -3.48 14.49
N THR A 179 -0.83 -4.80 14.38
CA THR A 179 -0.33 -5.73 15.39
C THR A 179 0.57 -6.76 14.73
N LYS A 180 1.87 -6.74 15.02
CA LYS A 180 2.61 -8.00 15.00
C LYS A 180 2.00 -8.85 16.10
N MET A 181 0.97 -9.61 15.75
CA MET A 181 0.43 -10.63 16.64
C MET A 181 1.45 -11.74 16.61
N TYR A 182 2.38 -11.66 17.55
CA TYR A 182 3.31 -12.72 17.85
C TYR A 182 2.62 -13.67 18.79
N ASP A 183 2.44 -14.88 18.31
CA ASP A 183 2.01 -16.00 19.13
C ASP A 183 2.70 -17.24 18.59
N GLY A 184 2.63 -18.31 19.36
CA GLY A 184 3.20 -19.59 19.01
C GLY A 184 2.32 -20.70 19.55
N GLY A 185 2.34 -21.83 18.88
CA GLY A 185 1.52 -22.94 19.30
C GLY A 185 2.02 -24.25 18.78
N ALA A 186 1.61 -25.30 19.48
CA ALA A 186 1.69 -26.67 19.02
C ALA A 186 0.28 -27.14 18.62
N PHE A 187 0.18 -27.96 17.58
CA PHE A 187 -1.02 -28.77 17.34
C PHE A 187 -0.71 -30.02 16.54
N ASP A 188 -1.61 -31.01 16.64
CA ASP A 188 -1.55 -32.19 15.81
C ASP A 188 -2.09 -31.89 14.42
N TYR A 189 -1.21 -31.83 13.42
CA TYR A 189 -1.57 -31.53 12.04
C TYR A 189 -2.28 -32.68 11.31
N ASN A 190 -2.42 -33.86 11.90
CA ASN A 190 -3.33 -34.89 11.40
C ASN A 190 -4.78 -34.66 11.87
N SER A 191 -4.99 -33.81 12.89
CA SER A 191 -6.31 -33.42 13.35
C SER A 191 -6.88 -32.26 12.53
N ASN A 192 -8.22 -32.14 12.45
CA ASN A 192 -8.92 -31.05 11.77
C ASN A 192 -8.46 -30.82 10.29
N GLY A 193 -8.03 -31.87 9.60
CA GLY A 193 -7.48 -31.79 8.24
C GLY A 193 -6.20 -30.94 8.13
N GLY A 194 -5.45 -30.80 9.23
CA GLY A 194 -4.25 -29.96 9.30
C GLY A 194 -4.55 -28.46 9.23
N ILE A 195 -5.80 -28.05 9.47
CA ILE A 195 -6.21 -26.65 9.36
C ILE A 195 -6.01 -25.93 10.69
N ARG A 196 -5.33 -24.77 10.63
CA ARG A 196 -5.20 -23.84 11.74
C ARG A 196 -5.63 -22.43 11.30
N LEU A 197 -6.56 -21.85 12.05
CA LEU A 197 -6.98 -20.45 11.90
C LEU A 197 -6.11 -19.58 12.82
N MET A 198 -5.66 -18.45 12.30
CA MET A 198 -4.88 -17.46 13.04
C MET A 198 -5.40 -16.06 12.76
N GLY A 199 -5.32 -15.19 13.76
CA GLY A 199 -5.71 -13.79 13.62
C GLY A 199 -7.06 -13.47 14.23
N LEU A 200 -7.57 -12.30 13.87
CA LEU A 200 -8.78 -11.74 14.47
C LEU A 200 -10.05 -12.36 13.86
N PRO A 201 -11.12 -12.54 14.64
CA PRO A 201 -12.42 -12.97 14.13
C PRO A 201 -12.89 -12.13 12.94
N GLY A 202 -13.21 -12.78 11.81
CA GLY A 202 -13.62 -12.13 10.56
C GLY A 202 -12.48 -11.60 9.69
N ARG A 203 -11.21 -11.78 10.08
CA ARG A 203 -10.00 -11.47 9.28
C ARG A 203 -8.96 -12.60 9.36
N GLU A 204 -9.38 -13.82 9.64
CA GLU A 204 -8.50 -14.93 9.93
C GLU A 204 -7.70 -15.38 8.70
N PHE A 205 -6.48 -15.83 8.97
CA PHE A 205 -5.66 -16.60 8.04
C PHE A 205 -5.94 -18.08 8.28
N LYS A 206 -6.48 -18.74 7.25
CA LYS A 206 -6.61 -20.19 7.23
C LYS A 206 -5.33 -20.80 6.67
N THR A 207 -4.60 -21.52 7.51
CA THR A 207 -3.40 -22.28 7.10
C THR A 207 -3.71 -23.76 7.09
N SER A 208 -3.06 -24.50 6.20
CA SER A 208 -3.23 -25.95 6.05
C SER A 208 -1.87 -26.62 5.95
N TRP A 209 -1.73 -27.75 6.65
CA TRP A 209 -0.47 -28.44 6.86
C TRP A 209 -0.63 -29.94 6.67
N THR A 210 0.32 -30.59 6.01
CA THR A 210 0.33 -32.06 5.86
C THR A 210 1.71 -32.66 6.06
N ASN A 211 1.74 -33.93 6.42
CA ASN A 211 2.97 -34.67 6.69
C ASN A 211 3.92 -34.66 5.47
N ARG A 212 5.20 -34.38 5.73
CA ARG A 212 6.31 -34.62 4.81
C ARG A 212 7.37 -35.52 5.44
N GLY A 213 7.74 -35.29 6.69
CA GLY A 213 8.69 -36.10 7.45
C GLY A 213 9.02 -35.48 8.81
N ASN A 214 9.98 -36.06 9.55
CA ASN A 214 10.50 -35.42 10.75
C ASN A 214 11.34 -34.18 10.36
N GLY A 215 11.17 -33.08 11.08
CA GLY A 215 11.86 -31.81 10.79
C GLY A 215 11.36 -31.06 9.56
N THR A 216 10.29 -31.52 8.90
CA THR A 216 9.75 -30.86 7.71
C THR A 216 8.27 -31.15 7.47
N ILE A 217 7.56 -30.17 6.93
CA ILE A 217 6.12 -30.24 6.70
C ILE A 217 5.75 -29.62 5.35
N TYR A 218 4.61 -30.00 4.78
CA TYR A 218 4.03 -29.25 3.66
C TYR A 218 3.08 -28.19 4.19
N ALA A 219 3.25 -26.96 3.71
CA ALA A 219 2.25 -25.89 3.81
C ALA A 219 1.40 -25.87 2.53
N LEU A 220 0.10 -25.65 2.65
CA LEU A 220 -0.83 -25.69 1.51
C LEU A 220 -1.85 -24.54 1.53
N ASP A 221 -2.11 -23.99 0.35
CA ASP A 221 -3.26 -23.11 0.08
C ASP A 221 -3.66 -23.25 -1.40
N TYR A 222 -4.78 -23.93 -1.67
CA TYR A 222 -5.29 -24.14 -3.03
C TYR A 222 -5.97 -22.91 -3.63
N ALA A 223 -6.34 -21.92 -2.82
CA ALA A 223 -7.06 -20.74 -3.29
C ALA A 223 -6.10 -19.60 -3.64
N ARG A 224 -5.03 -19.43 -2.87
CA ARG A 224 -4.12 -18.27 -3.00
C ARG A 224 -2.64 -18.62 -3.07
N ASN A 225 -2.29 -19.91 -3.09
CA ASN A 225 -0.92 -20.39 -3.01
C ASN A 225 -0.18 -19.97 -1.73
N VAL A 226 0.95 -20.62 -1.50
CA VAL A 226 1.91 -20.28 -0.44
C VAL A 226 3.28 -20.06 -1.05
N CYS A 227 4.12 -19.25 -0.42
CA CYS A 227 5.51 -19.06 -0.81
C CYS A 227 6.46 -19.17 0.39
N LEU A 228 7.70 -19.57 0.13
CA LEU A 228 8.75 -19.66 1.14
C LEU A 228 9.55 -18.37 1.16
N ALA A 229 9.78 -17.79 2.32
CA ALA A 229 10.69 -16.65 2.49
C ALA A 229 12.14 -17.12 2.38
N LYS A 230 12.63 -17.23 1.14
CA LYS A 230 13.97 -17.75 0.87
C LYS A 230 15.04 -16.90 1.56
N ASN A 231 15.96 -17.56 2.25
CA ASN A 231 17.08 -16.94 2.99
C ASN A 231 16.65 -16.05 4.16
N CYS A 232 15.48 -16.28 4.75
CA CYS A 232 15.01 -15.60 5.96
C CYS A 232 14.70 -16.62 7.06
N THR A 233 15.25 -16.39 8.25
CA THR A 233 15.03 -17.21 9.45
C THR A 233 14.34 -16.42 10.57
N GLU A 234 14.22 -15.11 10.41
CA GLU A 234 13.53 -14.21 11.33
C GLU A 234 12.55 -13.31 10.59
N PHE A 235 11.42 -12.98 11.24
CA PHE A 235 10.41 -12.10 10.63
C PHE A 235 10.94 -10.68 10.35
N SER A 236 11.92 -10.22 11.14
CA SER A 236 12.59 -8.92 10.98
C SER A 236 13.31 -8.77 9.64
N GLN A 237 13.76 -9.87 9.04
CA GLN A 237 14.48 -9.89 7.75
C GLN A 237 13.54 -9.77 6.55
N ILE A 238 12.23 -9.90 6.78
CA ILE A 238 11.20 -9.80 5.76
C ILE A 238 10.59 -8.41 5.89
N ASP A 239 10.85 -7.53 4.93
CA ASP A 239 10.30 -6.18 4.86
C ASP A 239 9.00 -6.15 4.05
N ASP A 240 8.99 -6.81 2.88
CA ASP A 240 7.81 -7.02 2.04
C ASP A 240 7.54 -8.52 1.83
N PRO A 241 6.49 -9.09 2.47
CA PRO A 241 6.13 -10.50 2.28
C PRO A 241 5.70 -10.83 0.84
N GLY A 242 5.29 -9.82 0.06
CA GLY A 242 4.89 -10.00 -1.34
C GLY A 242 6.04 -10.37 -2.27
N ARG A 243 7.30 -10.20 -1.84
CA ARG A 243 8.51 -10.41 -2.64
C ARG A 243 8.63 -11.82 -3.24
N TRP A 244 8.07 -12.84 -2.60
CA TRP A 244 8.19 -14.24 -3.05
C TRP A 244 6.94 -14.78 -3.75
N LEU A 245 5.95 -13.92 -4.06
CA LEU A 245 4.70 -14.36 -4.68
C LEU A 245 4.89 -14.96 -6.08
N GLU A 246 5.92 -14.54 -6.82
CA GLU A 246 6.23 -15.10 -8.15
C GLU A 246 6.67 -16.57 -8.09
N ASP A 247 7.23 -17.02 -6.96
CA ASP A 247 7.54 -18.43 -6.69
C ASP A 247 6.48 -19.05 -5.75
N SER A 248 5.25 -18.53 -5.74
CA SER A 248 4.17 -19.17 -4.99
C SER A 248 3.68 -20.43 -5.68
N HIS A 249 3.25 -21.41 -4.89
CA HIS A 249 2.64 -22.64 -5.37
C HIS A 249 1.61 -23.12 -4.36
N TYR A 250 0.62 -23.92 -4.78
CA TYR A 250 -0.43 -24.39 -3.87
C TYR A 250 0.10 -25.25 -2.71
N THR A 251 1.34 -25.75 -2.84
CA THR A 251 2.08 -26.42 -1.79
C THR A 251 3.56 -26.03 -1.79
N LYS A 252 4.14 -25.84 -0.59
CA LYS A 252 5.58 -25.66 -0.38
C LYS A 252 6.08 -26.56 0.75
N PRO A 253 7.20 -27.28 0.55
CA PRO A 253 7.90 -27.90 1.67
C PRO A 253 8.54 -26.81 2.54
N VAL A 254 8.44 -26.99 3.85
CA VAL A 254 9.00 -26.07 4.85
C VAL A 254 9.77 -26.91 5.86
N ASN A 255 11.04 -26.57 6.07
CA ASN A 255 11.88 -27.20 7.08
C ASN A 255 11.83 -26.39 8.37
N GLU A 256 12.23 -27.01 9.49
CA GLU A 256 12.43 -26.29 10.75
C GLU A 256 13.38 -25.09 10.57
N GLY A 257 13.02 -23.96 11.18
CA GLY A 257 13.73 -22.68 11.07
C GLY A 257 13.30 -21.82 9.89
N GLU A 258 12.62 -22.38 8.88
CA GLU A 258 12.15 -21.63 7.71
C GLU A 258 10.81 -20.95 7.94
N ILE A 259 10.56 -19.89 7.17
CA ILE A 259 9.33 -19.09 7.22
C ILE A 259 8.55 -19.28 5.93
N VAL A 260 7.30 -19.72 6.05
CA VAL A 260 6.33 -19.77 4.96
C VAL A 260 5.35 -18.61 5.07
N ILE A 261 4.90 -18.11 3.92
CA ILE A 261 4.00 -16.97 3.81
C ILE A 261 2.68 -17.44 3.21
N PHE A 262 1.60 -17.23 3.96
CA PHE A 262 0.23 -17.35 3.50
C PHE A 262 -0.34 -15.95 3.22
N GLN A 263 -1.36 -15.87 2.38
CA GLN A 263 -2.03 -14.61 2.05
C GLN A 263 -3.55 -14.74 2.07
N ASN A 264 -4.24 -13.66 2.42
CA ASN A 264 -5.69 -13.52 2.24
C ASN A 264 -6.01 -12.11 1.71
N GLU A 265 -7.30 -11.77 1.62
CA GLU A 265 -7.71 -10.44 1.17
C GLU A 265 -7.35 -9.31 2.13
N TYR A 266 -6.96 -9.64 3.36
CA TYR A 266 -6.60 -8.73 4.43
C TYR A 266 -5.09 -8.60 4.66
N GLY A 267 -4.23 -9.37 3.98
CA GLY A 267 -2.78 -9.26 4.10
C GLY A 267 -2.03 -10.59 4.05
N PHE A 268 -1.01 -10.73 4.90
CA PHE A 268 -0.09 -11.88 4.95
C PHE A 268 0.03 -12.49 6.34
N ALA A 269 0.24 -13.81 6.41
CA ALA A 269 0.66 -14.51 7.61
C ALA A 269 2.01 -15.16 7.37
N LEU A 270 3.02 -14.72 8.12
CA LEU A 270 4.36 -15.29 8.11
C LEU A 270 4.39 -16.34 9.22
N VAL A 271 4.67 -17.59 8.89
CA VAL A 271 4.68 -18.70 9.84
C VAL A 271 6.06 -19.35 9.83
N LYS A 272 6.75 -19.27 10.96
CA LYS A 272 8.04 -19.94 11.19
C LYS A 272 7.80 -21.31 11.78
N VAL A 273 8.32 -22.35 11.12
CA VAL A 273 8.26 -23.72 11.64
C VAL A 273 9.35 -23.88 12.70
N MET A 274 8.97 -24.17 13.94
CA MET A 274 9.91 -24.32 15.06
C MET A 274 10.29 -25.78 15.28
N HIS A 275 9.31 -26.68 15.22
CA HIS A 275 9.54 -28.10 15.35
C HIS A 275 8.46 -28.92 14.63
N VAL A 276 8.84 -30.03 13.99
CA VAL A 276 7.92 -30.99 13.34
C VAL A 276 8.26 -32.42 13.73
N SER A 277 7.30 -33.12 14.31
CA SER A 277 7.37 -34.56 14.56
C SER A 277 6.26 -35.32 13.84
N THR A 278 6.58 -36.51 13.36
CA THR A 278 5.61 -37.43 12.75
C THR A 278 4.99 -38.36 13.80
N ARG A 279 3.75 -38.78 13.54
CA ARG A 279 3.02 -39.68 14.44
C ARG A 279 3.75 -41.03 14.53
N THR A 280 3.94 -41.50 15.75
CA THR A 280 4.44 -42.86 16.04
C THR A 280 3.35 -43.70 16.71
N SER A 281 3.68 -44.92 17.14
CA SER A 281 2.77 -45.75 17.94
C SER A 281 2.44 -45.14 19.31
N THR A 282 3.27 -44.23 19.82
CA THR A 282 3.16 -43.67 21.18
C THR A 282 3.06 -42.15 21.23
N THR A 283 3.25 -41.45 20.11
CA THR A 283 3.23 -39.98 20.04
C THR A 283 2.37 -39.50 18.87
N ASN A 284 1.70 -38.36 19.07
CA ASN A 284 0.96 -37.69 18.02
C ASN A 284 1.91 -37.05 16.99
N ALA A 285 1.39 -36.75 15.82
CA ALA A 285 2.06 -35.82 14.91
C ALA A 285 1.95 -34.42 15.54
N GLU A 286 3.01 -33.61 15.48
CA GLU A 286 2.98 -32.27 16.07
C GLU A 286 3.73 -31.28 15.19
N LEU A 287 3.11 -30.12 14.97
CA LEU A 287 3.74 -28.93 14.41
C LEU A 287 3.77 -27.86 15.50
N GLN A 288 4.99 -27.42 15.85
CA GLN A 288 5.23 -26.23 16.65
C GLN A 288 5.67 -25.09 15.74
N PHE A 289 5.08 -23.92 15.92
CA PHE A 289 5.33 -22.76 15.06
C PHE A 289 5.22 -21.46 15.83
N GLU A 290 5.86 -20.43 15.29
CA GLU A 290 5.64 -19.03 15.62
C GLU A 290 5.05 -18.33 14.40
N PHE A 291 4.31 -17.26 14.60
CA PHE A 291 3.82 -16.48 13.46
C PHE A 291 3.84 -14.97 13.71
N GLU A 292 3.86 -14.23 12.60
CA GLU A 292 3.66 -12.79 12.54
C GLU A 292 2.61 -12.49 11.47
N LEU A 293 1.49 -11.90 11.88
CA LEU A 293 0.45 -11.46 10.95
C LEU A 293 0.70 -10.02 10.51
N ARG A 294 0.61 -9.78 9.20
CA ARG A 294 0.78 -8.47 8.58
C ARG A 294 -0.45 -8.15 7.74
N TYR A 295 -1.41 -7.49 8.39
CA TYR A 295 -2.60 -6.99 7.70
C TYR A 295 -2.23 -5.81 6.78
N ARG A 296 -2.84 -5.77 5.59
CA ARG A 296 -2.74 -4.72 4.58
C ARG A 296 -3.84 -3.68 4.76
#